data_AF-A0A836C7Y1-F1
#
_entry.id   AF-A0A836C7Y1-F1
#
_cell.length_a   1.000
_cell.length_b   1.000
_cell.length_c   1.000
_cell.angle_alpha   90.00
_cell.angle_beta   90.00
_cell.angle_gamma   90.00
#
_symmetry.space_group_name_H-M   'P 1'
#
loop_
_entity.id
_entity.type
_entity.pdbx_description
1 polymer ?
#
loop_
_entity_poly.entity_id
_entity_poly.type
_entity_poly.pdbx_seq_one_letter_code
_entity_poly.pdbx_strand_id
1 'polypeptide(L)'
;MVHALFLDTYPQRLTNRTLYRHFLDTYPQLVTFCRVIVKQDIWERVQVPDSRGVVTEHNHAFKKVGPHYTYARVEAPRGAPMRLWGGCKGYTLLKTTQSSFVDFHKDPYTSLPQATDRLMGSNFDSEWTYTPDTVAAAVSGRVNFVAIRDQILDTMTKTFAGPADVGVPSASVQVTLYQMGGAVLSIAPQVTDITLYMPNVHNMPFDLAKLGMSNTDHTGNIDILYPIDEPHGIIQATIVRPGAKL
;
A
#
# COMPACT_ATOMS: atom_id res chain seq x y z
N MET A 1 -12.19 -8.12 4.75
CA MET A 1 -11.05 -8.99 4.40
C MET A 1 -10.51 -9.85 5.53
N VAL A 2 -10.02 -9.29 6.64
CA VAL A 2 -9.63 -10.12 7.80
C VAL A 2 -10.84 -10.88 8.35
N HIS A 3 -12.03 -10.27 8.32
CA HIS A 3 -13.34 -10.91 8.53
C HIS A 3 -13.71 -12.03 7.52
N ALA A 4 -12.84 -12.39 6.58
CA ALA A 4 -13.01 -13.58 5.74
C ALA A 4 -12.06 -14.71 6.16
N LEU A 5 -10.98 -14.40 6.90
CA LEU A 5 -10.15 -15.37 7.60
C LEU A 5 -10.87 -15.93 8.84
N PHE A 6 -11.69 -15.08 9.46
CA PHE A 6 -12.73 -15.43 10.41
C PHE A 6 -14.01 -15.59 9.59
N LEU A 7 -14.49 -16.81 9.32
CA LEU A 7 -15.63 -17.05 8.42
C LEU A 7 -16.94 -16.45 9.00
N ASP A 8 -17.14 -15.14 8.88
CA ASP A 8 -18.34 -14.42 9.34
C ASP A 8 -19.02 -13.62 8.21
N THR A 9 -18.57 -13.79 6.96
CA THR A 9 -19.12 -13.05 5.82
C THR A 9 -20.36 -13.68 5.18
N TYR A 10 -20.90 -14.77 5.77
CA TYR A 10 -22.21 -15.33 5.39
C TYR A 10 -23.07 -15.56 6.65
N PRO A 11 -24.23 -14.88 6.81
CA PRO A 11 -24.95 -14.84 8.08
C PRO A 11 -25.61 -16.13 8.55
N GLN A 12 -25.51 -17.28 7.87
CA GLN A 12 -26.44 -18.38 8.19
C GLN A 12 -25.92 -19.82 8.37
N ARG A 13 -24.71 -20.24 7.98
CA ARG A 13 -24.38 -21.69 8.07
C ARG A 13 -22.95 -22.11 8.40
N LEU A 14 -22.09 -21.24 8.90
CA LEU A 14 -20.76 -21.65 9.36
C LEU A 14 -20.52 -21.13 10.78
N THR A 15 -20.90 -21.96 11.75
CA THR A 15 -20.59 -21.75 13.17
C THR A 15 -19.07 -21.61 13.39
N ASN A 16 -18.59 -20.44 13.80
CA ASN A 16 -17.37 -20.23 14.60
C ASN A 16 -16.07 -20.97 14.19
N ARG A 17 -15.80 -21.22 12.90
CA ARG A 17 -14.54 -21.84 12.46
C ARG A 17 -13.84 -20.98 11.42
N THR A 18 -12.62 -20.54 11.72
CA THR A 18 -11.71 -19.90 10.76
C THR A 18 -11.10 -20.97 9.83
N LEU A 19 -10.72 -20.60 8.60
CA LEU A 19 -10.18 -21.57 7.63
C LEU A 19 -8.93 -22.30 8.15
N TYR A 20 -8.05 -21.60 8.87
CA TYR A 20 -6.85 -22.21 9.43
C TYR A 20 -7.16 -23.23 10.54
N ARG A 21 -8.19 -22.97 11.37
CA ARG A 21 -8.63 -23.91 12.44
C ARG A 21 -9.20 -25.17 11.84
N HIS A 22 -9.96 -25.07 10.75
CA HIS A 22 -10.48 -26.25 10.06
C HIS A 22 -9.37 -27.25 9.74
N PHE A 23 -8.28 -26.82 9.10
CA PHE A 23 -7.18 -27.74 8.76
C PHE A 23 -6.42 -28.26 9.98
N LEU A 24 -6.16 -27.40 10.99
CA LEU A 24 -5.47 -27.82 12.22
C LEU A 24 -6.32 -28.78 13.06
N ASP A 25 -7.62 -28.59 13.13
CA ASP A 25 -8.49 -29.41 13.98
C ASP A 25 -8.88 -30.72 13.28
N THR A 26 -9.10 -30.68 11.96
CA THR A 26 -9.51 -31.87 11.19
C THR A 26 -8.36 -32.85 10.97
N TYR A 27 -7.12 -32.37 10.82
CA TYR A 27 -5.97 -33.24 10.51
C TYR A 27 -4.87 -33.12 11.59
N PRO A 28 -5.15 -33.51 12.85
CA PRO A 28 -4.25 -33.27 13.97
C PRO A 28 -2.88 -33.95 13.84
N GLN A 29 -2.81 -35.09 13.15
CA GLN A 29 -1.57 -35.86 12.95
C GLN A 29 -0.79 -35.47 11.69
N LEU A 30 -1.38 -34.71 10.76
CA LEU A 30 -0.78 -34.41 9.45
C LEU A 30 -0.44 -32.93 9.28
N VAL A 31 -1.23 -32.02 9.86
CA VAL A 31 -1.05 -30.58 9.69
C VAL A 31 -0.46 -29.98 10.97
N THR A 32 0.75 -29.45 10.89
CA THR A 32 1.42 -28.77 12.01
C THR A 32 1.49 -27.25 11.85
N PHE A 33 1.17 -26.75 10.65
CA PHE A 33 1.20 -25.33 10.32
C PHE A 33 0.18 -25.06 9.20
N CYS A 34 -0.53 -23.93 9.30
CA CYS A 34 -1.44 -23.47 8.27
C CYS A 34 -1.14 -22.01 7.92
N ARG A 35 -0.94 -21.72 6.63
CA ARG A 35 -0.87 -20.37 6.08
C ARG A 35 -2.09 -20.12 5.21
N VAL A 36 -2.82 -19.06 5.51
CA VAL A 36 -3.97 -18.63 4.71
C VAL A 36 -3.75 -17.20 4.24
N ILE A 37 -3.92 -16.97 2.94
CA ILE A 37 -3.87 -15.63 2.34
C ILE A 37 -5.21 -15.37 1.67
N VAL A 38 -5.86 -14.28 2.04
CA VAL A 38 -7.10 -13.81 1.41
C VAL A 38 -6.80 -12.49 0.74
N LYS A 39 -6.96 -12.45 -0.58
CA LYS A 39 -6.94 -11.24 -1.40
C LYS A 39 -8.37 -10.74 -1.58
N GLN A 40 -8.58 -9.43 -1.52
CA GLN A 40 -9.84 -8.84 -1.98
C GLN A 40 -9.56 -7.71 -2.98
N ASP A 41 -10.18 -7.85 -4.15
CA ASP A 41 -10.29 -6.79 -5.14
C ASP A 41 -11.21 -5.68 -4.61
N ILE A 42 -10.96 -4.45 -5.04
CA ILE A 42 -11.73 -3.29 -4.58
C ILE A 42 -12.79 -2.97 -5.63
N TRP A 43 -14.03 -2.87 -5.18
CA TRP A 43 -15.19 -2.54 -6.00
C TRP A 43 -15.87 -1.32 -5.41
N GLU A 44 -16.06 -0.30 -6.22
CA GLU A 44 -16.87 0.87 -5.88
C GLU A 44 -18.26 0.69 -6.49
N ARG A 45 -19.28 1.02 -5.71
CA ARG A 45 -20.64 1.08 -6.24
C ARG A 45 -20.72 2.21 -7.27
N VAL A 46 -21.33 1.92 -8.41
CA VAL A 46 -21.48 2.91 -9.49
C VAL A 46 -22.42 4.02 -9.02
N GLN A 47 -22.03 5.27 -9.24
CA GLN A 47 -22.84 6.46 -8.97
C GLN A 47 -23.40 6.97 -10.30
N VAL A 48 -24.72 6.89 -10.50
CA VAL A 48 -25.41 7.29 -11.74
C VAL A 48 -26.77 7.93 -11.44
N PRO A 49 -27.33 8.75 -12.35
CA PRO A 49 -28.67 9.27 -12.19
C PRO A 49 -29.72 8.16 -12.02
N ASP A 50 -30.62 8.33 -11.06
CA ASP A 50 -31.83 7.52 -10.95
C ASP A 50 -32.85 7.88 -12.05
N SER A 51 -34.02 7.24 -12.04
CA SER A 51 -35.09 7.52 -13.02
C SER A 51 -35.67 8.94 -12.93
N ARG A 52 -35.26 9.75 -11.95
CA ARG A 52 -35.63 11.16 -11.77
C ARG A 52 -34.48 12.11 -12.07
N GLY A 53 -33.32 11.59 -12.49
CA GLY A 53 -32.13 12.37 -12.83
C GLY A 53 -31.21 12.68 -11.65
N VAL A 54 -31.44 12.13 -10.45
CA VAL A 54 -30.61 12.39 -9.26
C VAL A 54 -29.48 11.38 -9.19
N VAL A 55 -28.23 11.83 -9.17
CA VAL A 55 -27.06 10.94 -9.04
C VAL A 55 -27.10 10.23 -7.68
N THR A 56 -27.16 8.90 -7.71
CA THR A 56 -27.24 8.04 -6.52
C THR A 56 -26.47 6.74 -6.72
N GLU A 57 -26.35 5.98 -5.62
CA GLU A 57 -25.75 4.66 -5.57
C GLU A 57 -26.57 3.63 -6.37
N HIS A 58 -25.97 2.98 -7.35
CA HIS A 58 -26.66 1.94 -8.12
C HIS A 58 -26.89 0.67 -7.28
N ASN A 59 -28.10 0.11 -7.32
CA ASN A 59 -28.50 -1.03 -6.46
C ASN A 59 -27.60 -2.27 -6.61
N HIS A 60 -27.10 -2.54 -7.81
CA HIS A 60 -26.40 -3.79 -8.14
C HIS A 60 -25.30 -3.64 -9.20
N ALA A 61 -24.79 -2.42 -9.43
CA ALA A 61 -23.69 -2.20 -10.38
C ALA A 61 -22.47 -1.67 -9.64
N PHE A 62 -21.30 -2.23 -10.00
CA PHE A 62 -20.04 -1.94 -9.36
C PHE A 62 -18.95 -1.80 -10.42
N LYS A 63 -18.01 -0.87 -10.20
CA LYS A 63 -16.79 -0.71 -11.01
C LYS A 63 -15.60 -1.20 -10.19
N LYS A 64 -14.68 -1.93 -10.84
CA LYS A 64 -13.44 -2.34 -10.19
C LYS A 64 -12.53 -1.12 -10.04
N VAL A 65 -11.95 -0.96 -8.86
CA VAL A 65 -10.94 0.06 -8.57
C VAL A 65 -9.60 -0.64 -8.42
N GLY A 66 -8.57 -0.12 -9.08
CA GLY A 66 -7.27 -0.77 -9.09
C GLY A 66 -6.42 -0.35 -10.28
N PRO A 67 -5.15 -0.77 -10.30
CA PRO A 67 -4.77 -2.19 -10.24
C PRO A 67 -4.57 -2.79 -8.85
N HIS A 68 -4.56 -1.96 -7.81
CA HIS A 68 -4.26 -2.39 -6.45
C HIS A 68 -5.31 -3.31 -5.83
N TYR A 69 -4.88 -4.12 -4.88
CA TYR A 69 -5.74 -4.95 -4.05
C TYR A 69 -5.22 -4.98 -2.63
N THR A 70 -6.11 -5.25 -1.68
CA THR A 70 -5.72 -5.46 -0.29
C THR A 70 -5.70 -6.95 0.01
N TYR A 71 -4.90 -7.37 0.99
CA TYR A 71 -4.83 -8.77 1.42
C TYR A 71 -4.72 -8.88 2.94
N ALA A 72 -5.06 -10.06 3.46
CA ALA A 72 -4.77 -10.46 4.82
C ALA A 72 -4.10 -11.83 4.80
N ARG A 73 -3.11 -12.03 5.67
CA ARG A 73 -2.38 -13.30 5.81
C ARG A 73 -2.42 -13.76 7.25
N VAL A 74 -2.69 -15.03 7.47
CA VAL A 74 -2.58 -15.71 8.77
C VAL A 74 -1.53 -16.79 8.65
N GLU A 75 -0.70 -16.90 9.67
CA GLU A 75 0.16 -18.04 9.90
C GLU A 75 -0.14 -18.63 11.27
N ALA A 76 -0.57 -19.88 11.29
CA ALA A 76 -1.03 -20.58 12.47
C ALA A 76 -0.23 -21.89 12.64
N PRO A 77 0.87 -21.87 13.40
CA PRO A 77 1.51 -23.09 13.89
C PRO A 77 0.63 -23.80 14.92
N ARG A 78 0.72 -25.13 14.99
CA ARG A 78 0.09 -25.92 16.07
C ARG A 78 0.81 -25.65 17.39
N GLY A 79 0.02 -25.43 18.45
CA GLY A 79 0.57 -25.28 19.80
C GLY A 79 1.27 -23.94 20.08
N ALA A 80 1.21 -22.99 19.14
CA ALA A 80 1.77 -21.64 19.32
C ALA A 80 0.77 -20.57 18.83
N PRO A 81 0.88 -19.32 19.30
CA PRO A 81 0.01 -18.24 18.86
C PRO A 81 0.10 -18.01 17.34
N MET A 82 -1.04 -17.70 16.72
CA MET A 82 -1.06 -17.29 15.31
C MET A 82 -0.45 -15.89 15.13
N ARG A 83 0.03 -15.61 13.91
CA ARG A 83 0.42 -14.28 13.45
C ARG A 83 -0.53 -13.81 12.37
N LEU A 84 -0.80 -12.50 12.34
CA LEU A 84 -1.72 -11.88 11.40
C LEU A 84 -1.04 -10.68 10.73
N TRP A 85 -1.22 -10.59 9.42
CA TRP A 85 -0.78 -9.48 8.60
C TRP A 85 -1.94 -8.88 7.83
N GLY A 86 -1.87 -7.57 7.63
CA GLY A 86 -2.62 -6.87 6.60
C GLY A 86 -1.66 -6.33 5.55
N GLY A 87 -2.17 -6.06 4.35
CA GLY A 87 -1.35 -5.43 3.33
C GLY A 87 -2.15 -4.91 2.15
N CYS A 88 -1.45 -4.16 1.31
CA CYS A 88 -1.93 -3.63 0.05
C CYS A 88 -0.84 -3.80 -1.00
N LYS A 89 -1.20 -4.24 -2.20
CA LYS A 89 -0.26 -4.42 -3.30
C LYS A 89 -0.66 -3.62 -4.52
N GLY A 90 0.32 -3.05 -5.21
CA GLY A 90 0.16 -2.26 -6.44
C GLY A 90 -0.54 -0.92 -6.23
N TYR A 91 -0.40 -0.31 -5.05
CA TYR A 91 -1.04 0.98 -4.74
C TYR A 91 -0.28 2.13 -5.40
N THR A 92 -0.88 2.73 -6.43
CA THR A 92 -0.22 3.73 -7.27
C THR A 92 -0.42 5.15 -6.75
N LEU A 93 0.67 5.84 -6.46
CA LEU A 93 0.71 7.28 -6.18
C LEU A 93 1.69 7.98 -7.12
N LEU A 94 1.37 9.22 -7.47
CA LEU A 94 2.22 10.10 -8.27
C LEU A 94 2.08 11.54 -7.79
N LYS A 95 3.21 12.25 -7.69
CA LYS A 95 3.25 13.71 -7.57
C LYS A 95 4.16 14.29 -8.64
N THR A 96 3.78 15.46 -9.13
CA THR A 96 4.38 16.11 -10.32
C THR A 96 5.54 17.03 -10.02
N THR A 97 5.80 17.31 -8.74
CA THR A 97 6.85 18.20 -8.25
C THR A 97 7.16 17.85 -6.79
N GLN A 98 7.95 18.67 -6.11
CA GLN A 98 8.32 18.52 -4.70
C GLN A 98 9.02 17.18 -4.44
N SER A 99 9.74 16.67 -5.43
CA SER A 99 10.66 15.54 -5.29
C SER A 99 11.99 15.90 -5.91
N SER A 100 13.07 15.69 -5.16
CA SER A 100 14.42 15.88 -5.64
C SER A 100 15.23 14.60 -5.49
N PHE A 101 16.34 14.54 -6.21
CA PHE A 101 17.39 13.57 -5.99
C PHE A 101 18.72 14.21 -6.37
N VAL A 102 19.40 14.70 -5.35
CA VAL A 102 20.65 15.46 -5.43
C VAL A 102 21.65 14.87 -4.43
N ASP A 103 22.89 15.35 -4.50
CA ASP A 103 23.99 15.01 -3.56
C ASP A 103 24.25 13.51 -3.31
N PHE A 104 23.86 12.65 -4.26
CA PHE A 104 24.24 11.24 -4.25
C PHE A 104 25.73 11.06 -4.59
N HIS A 105 26.28 9.93 -4.14
CA HIS A 105 27.67 9.57 -4.41
C HIS A 105 27.93 9.49 -5.93
N LYS A 106 29.05 10.07 -6.38
CA LYS A 106 29.46 10.08 -7.79
C LYS A 106 30.73 9.28 -7.95
N ASP A 107 30.73 8.38 -8.93
CA ASP A 107 31.85 7.52 -9.30
C ASP A 107 32.03 7.54 -10.85
N PRO A 108 33.01 6.80 -11.40
CA PRO A 108 33.23 6.75 -12.85
C PRO A 108 32.05 6.19 -13.69
N TYR A 109 31.06 5.56 -13.07
CA TYR A 109 29.88 5.01 -13.73
C TYR A 109 28.62 5.88 -13.57
N THR A 110 28.72 7.00 -12.86
CA THR A 110 27.59 7.87 -12.56
C THR A 110 27.30 8.80 -13.73
N SER A 111 26.29 8.46 -14.54
CA SER A 111 25.79 9.30 -15.65
C SER A 111 24.50 10.05 -15.31
N LEU A 112 23.88 9.77 -14.15
CA LEU A 112 22.61 10.36 -13.75
C LEU A 112 22.81 11.85 -13.39
N PRO A 113 22.11 12.79 -14.05
CA PRO A 113 22.13 14.19 -13.62
C PRO A 113 21.41 14.37 -12.29
N GLN A 114 21.84 15.37 -11.52
CA GLN A 114 21.11 15.79 -10.32
C GLN A 114 19.78 16.43 -10.73
N ALA A 115 18.72 16.14 -9.98
CA ALA A 115 17.39 16.70 -10.22
C ALA A 115 16.91 17.41 -8.95
N THR A 116 16.85 18.74 -8.98
CA THR A 116 16.31 19.56 -7.89
C THR A 116 14.79 19.53 -7.82
N ASP A 117 14.13 19.19 -8.93
CA ASP A 117 12.72 18.82 -8.98
C ASP A 117 12.49 17.73 -10.04
N ARG A 118 11.53 16.83 -9.80
CA ARG A 118 11.14 15.74 -10.69
C ARG A 118 9.78 15.15 -10.30
N LEU A 119 9.19 14.38 -11.21
CA LEU A 119 8.12 13.44 -10.89
C LEU A 119 8.59 12.39 -9.88
N MET A 120 7.70 12.00 -8.99
CA MET A 120 7.84 10.82 -8.15
C MET A 120 6.59 9.98 -8.28
N GLY A 121 6.71 8.82 -8.93
CA GLY A 121 5.66 7.82 -9.07
C GLY A 121 6.07 6.51 -8.43
N SER A 122 5.13 5.83 -7.78
CA SER A 122 5.37 4.49 -7.21
C SER A 122 4.07 3.67 -7.20
N ASN A 123 4.14 2.42 -7.63
CA ASN A 123 3.08 1.40 -7.45
C ASN A 123 3.42 0.52 -6.25
N PHE A 124 3.38 1.10 -5.05
CA PHE A 124 3.99 0.50 -3.89
C PHE A 124 3.18 -0.68 -3.31
N ASP A 125 3.92 -1.60 -2.71
CA ASP A 125 3.41 -2.66 -1.86
C ASP A 125 3.65 -2.30 -0.39
N SER A 126 2.69 -2.64 0.46
CA SER A 126 2.77 -2.51 1.92
C SER A 126 2.29 -3.80 2.59
N GLU A 127 3.03 -4.23 3.62
CA GLU A 127 2.63 -5.32 4.52
C GLU A 127 2.91 -4.88 5.95
N TRP A 128 1.95 -5.07 6.84
CA TRP A 128 2.12 -4.77 8.26
C TRP A 128 1.71 -5.96 9.12
N THR A 129 2.42 -6.13 10.24
CA THR A 129 2.13 -7.17 11.23
C THR A 129 1.31 -6.60 12.38
N TYR A 130 0.26 -7.31 12.81
CA TYR A 130 -0.53 -6.90 13.98
C TYR A 130 0.11 -7.34 15.30
N THR A 131 -0.15 -6.58 16.38
CA THR A 131 0.33 -6.91 17.73
C THR A 131 -0.35 -8.18 18.28
N PRO A 132 0.30 -8.92 19.19
CA PRO A 132 -0.32 -10.08 19.84
C PRO A 132 -1.67 -9.78 20.49
N ASP A 133 -1.80 -8.61 21.13
CA ASP A 133 -3.05 -8.16 21.75
C ASP A 133 -4.17 -7.95 20.71
N THR A 134 -3.82 -7.35 19.56
CA THR A 134 -4.76 -7.19 18.44
C THR A 134 -5.19 -8.55 17.90
N VAL A 135 -4.24 -9.49 17.75
CA VAL A 135 -4.52 -10.86 17.30
C VAL A 135 -5.44 -11.60 18.28
N ALA A 136 -5.21 -11.45 19.59
CA ALA A 136 -6.06 -12.03 20.62
C ALA A 136 -7.48 -11.42 20.59
N ALA A 137 -7.59 -10.10 20.48
CA ALA A 137 -8.86 -9.40 20.37
C ALA A 137 -9.64 -9.76 19.09
N ALA A 138 -8.94 -10.08 18.00
CA ALA A 138 -9.54 -10.50 16.73
C ALA A 138 -10.41 -11.76 16.90
N VAL A 139 -9.96 -12.72 17.71
CA VAL A 139 -10.69 -13.96 17.99
C VAL A 139 -12.04 -13.70 18.68
N SER A 140 -12.15 -12.58 19.40
CA SER A 140 -13.37 -12.14 20.08
C SER A 140 -14.26 -11.21 19.26
N GLY A 141 -13.93 -10.95 17.99
CA GLY A 141 -14.71 -10.09 17.08
C GLY A 141 -14.65 -8.58 17.40
N ARG A 142 -13.73 -8.15 18.26
CA ARG A 142 -13.66 -6.76 18.78
C ARG A 142 -12.78 -5.81 17.95
N VAL A 143 -12.26 -6.26 16.81
CA VAL A 143 -11.31 -5.48 16.00
C VAL A 143 -11.89 -5.16 14.64
N ASN A 144 -11.99 -3.87 14.32
CA ASN A 144 -12.39 -3.41 12.99
C ASN A 144 -11.16 -3.29 12.07
N PHE A 145 -10.78 -4.39 11.45
CA PHE A 145 -9.63 -4.43 10.54
C PHE A 145 -9.81 -3.60 9.27
N VAL A 146 -11.04 -3.39 8.83
CA VAL A 146 -11.36 -2.56 7.66
C VAL A 146 -10.98 -1.11 7.97
N ALA A 147 -11.45 -0.57 9.10
CA ALA A 147 -11.11 0.78 9.54
C ALA A 147 -9.60 0.97 9.74
N ILE A 148 -8.91 0.01 10.35
CA ILE A 148 -7.45 0.09 10.56
C ILE A 148 -6.71 0.14 9.21
N ARG A 149 -7.07 -0.75 8.27
CA ARG A 149 -6.47 -0.77 6.93
C ARG A 149 -6.70 0.55 6.21
N ASP A 150 -7.92 1.07 6.24
CA ASP A 150 -8.27 2.31 5.54
C ASP A 150 -7.52 3.51 6.13
N GLN A 151 -7.39 3.56 7.47
CA GLN A 151 -6.58 4.54 8.17
C GLN A 151 -5.08 4.46 7.79
N ILE A 152 -4.53 3.24 7.67
CA ILE A 152 -3.14 3.02 7.25
C ILE A 152 -2.91 3.54 5.82
N LEU A 153 -3.77 3.16 4.87
CA LEU A 153 -3.66 3.60 3.47
C LEU A 153 -3.83 5.12 3.34
N ASP A 154 -4.82 5.69 4.01
CA ASP A 154 -5.06 7.14 4.03
C ASP A 154 -3.87 7.90 4.63
N THR A 155 -3.29 7.39 5.73
CA THR A 155 -2.10 7.99 6.35
C THR A 155 -0.93 7.99 5.39
N MET A 156 -0.64 6.86 4.73
CA MET A 156 0.43 6.76 3.74
C MET A 156 0.22 7.72 2.57
N THR A 157 -0.99 7.81 2.03
CA THR A 157 -1.35 8.75 0.94
C THR A 157 -1.16 10.20 1.36
N LYS A 158 -1.63 10.57 2.56
CA LYS A 158 -1.47 11.94 3.11
C LYS A 158 0.00 12.28 3.36
N THR A 159 0.79 11.34 3.88
CA THR A 159 2.24 11.55 4.09
C THR A 159 2.99 11.71 2.77
N PHE A 160 2.61 10.96 1.73
CA PHE A 160 3.20 11.10 0.39
C PHE A 160 2.87 12.46 -0.25
N ALA A 161 1.61 12.89 -0.15
CA ALA A 161 1.11 14.09 -0.82
C ALA A 161 1.47 15.39 -0.08
N GLY A 162 1.35 15.41 1.25
CA GLY A 162 1.38 16.64 2.04
C GLY A 162 0.07 17.43 1.95
N PRO A 163 0.04 18.67 2.47
CA PRO A 163 -1.13 19.56 2.34
C PRO A 163 -1.49 19.80 0.87
N ALA A 164 -2.77 19.81 0.53
CA ALA A 164 -3.23 19.84 -0.86
C ALA A 164 -2.87 21.15 -1.61
N ASP A 165 -2.62 22.22 -0.89
CA ASP A 165 -2.30 23.55 -1.40
C ASP A 165 -0.78 23.77 -1.65
N VAL A 166 0.09 23.13 -0.85
CA VAL A 166 1.55 23.37 -0.90
C VAL A 166 2.40 22.11 -1.11
N GLY A 167 1.82 20.93 -0.90
CA GLY A 167 2.50 19.64 -0.95
C GLY A 167 3.57 19.46 0.14
N VAL A 168 4.39 18.42 0.00
CA VAL A 168 5.56 18.17 0.87
C VAL A 168 6.80 17.82 0.03
N PRO A 169 7.94 18.48 0.26
CA PRO A 169 9.21 18.12 -0.37
C PRO A 169 9.70 16.73 0.04
N SER A 170 10.23 15.99 -0.92
CA SER A 170 10.88 14.69 -0.70
C SER A 170 12.28 14.69 -1.30
N ALA A 171 13.30 14.54 -0.47
CA ALA A 171 14.70 14.48 -0.91
C ALA A 171 15.08 13.12 -1.54
N SER A 172 14.30 12.07 -1.27
CA SER A 172 14.48 10.74 -1.86
C SER A 172 13.28 9.84 -1.55
N VAL A 173 13.13 8.77 -2.32
CA VAL A 173 12.10 7.75 -2.06
C VAL A 173 12.30 7.13 -0.67
N GLN A 174 13.55 6.96 -0.22
CA GLN A 174 13.91 6.44 1.10
C GLN A 174 13.34 7.31 2.22
N VAL A 175 13.43 8.65 2.10
CA VAL A 175 12.90 9.59 3.09
C VAL A 175 11.38 9.48 3.15
N THR A 176 10.70 9.51 2.00
CA THR A 176 9.23 9.37 1.96
C THR A 176 8.78 8.02 2.51
N LEU A 177 9.45 6.93 2.13
CA LEU A 177 9.17 5.58 2.64
C LEU A 177 9.27 5.55 4.18
N TYR A 178 10.37 6.07 4.74
CA TYR A 178 10.58 6.12 6.18
C TYR A 178 9.50 6.95 6.89
N GLN A 179 9.16 8.12 6.35
CA GLN A 179 8.11 9.00 6.89
C GLN A 179 6.74 8.33 6.86
N MET A 180 6.37 7.66 5.75
CA MET A 180 5.12 6.91 5.62
C MET A 180 5.02 5.80 6.68
N GLY A 181 6.08 4.99 6.81
CA GLY A 181 6.11 3.91 7.80
C GLY A 181 6.04 4.43 9.24
N GLY A 182 6.80 5.49 9.56
CA GLY A 182 6.75 6.14 10.87
C GLY A 182 5.39 6.73 11.20
N ALA A 183 4.74 7.40 10.25
CA ALA A 183 3.41 7.96 10.40
C ALA A 183 2.37 6.86 10.70
N VAL A 184 2.41 5.76 9.96
CA VAL A 184 1.54 4.59 10.21
C VAL A 184 1.72 4.05 11.62
N LEU A 185 2.96 3.80 12.06
CA LEU A 185 3.21 3.30 13.41
C LEU A 185 2.75 4.30 14.49
N SER A 186 2.78 5.59 14.21
CA SER A 186 2.33 6.61 15.16
C SER A 186 0.82 6.59 15.37
N ILE A 187 0.02 6.29 14.33
CA ILE A 187 -1.45 6.35 14.39
C ILE A 187 -2.13 4.99 14.62
N ALA A 188 -1.48 3.87 14.29
CA ALA A 188 -2.05 2.53 14.38
C ALA A 188 -1.37 1.70 15.50
N PRO A 189 -1.76 1.85 16.78
CA PRO A 189 -1.18 1.08 17.89
C PRO A 189 -1.36 -0.44 17.75
N GLN A 190 -2.27 -0.88 16.89
CA GLN A 190 -2.54 -2.28 16.58
C GLN A 190 -1.44 -2.92 15.71
N VAL A 191 -0.53 -2.12 15.13
CA VAL A 191 0.52 -2.56 14.23
C VAL A 191 1.88 -2.57 14.96
N THR A 192 2.63 -3.65 14.78
CA THR A 192 3.99 -3.82 15.33
C THR A 192 5.05 -3.22 14.39
N ASP A 193 4.91 -3.49 13.11
CA ASP A 193 5.86 -3.16 12.06
C ASP A 193 5.14 -3.01 10.72
N ILE A 194 5.76 -2.26 9.80
CA ILE A 194 5.31 -2.12 8.41
C ILE A 194 6.50 -2.19 7.46
N THR A 195 6.38 -3.05 6.46
CA THR A 195 7.30 -3.16 5.33
C THR A 195 6.70 -2.45 4.13
N LEU A 196 7.48 -1.58 3.52
CA LEU A 196 7.13 -0.88 2.29
C LEU A 196 8.12 -1.27 1.19
N TYR A 197 7.58 -1.56 0.02
CA TYR A 197 8.32 -1.77 -1.23
C TYR A 197 7.83 -0.71 -2.21
N MET A 198 8.70 0.24 -2.53
CA MET A 198 8.41 1.43 -3.32
C MET A 198 9.33 1.47 -4.54
N PRO A 199 8.95 0.85 -5.66
CA PRO A 199 9.66 1.05 -6.91
C PRO A 199 9.48 2.49 -7.39
N ASN A 200 10.52 3.08 -7.97
CA ASN A 200 10.46 4.40 -8.57
C ASN A 200 10.06 4.27 -10.04
N VAL A 201 8.81 4.57 -10.35
CA VAL A 201 8.28 4.53 -11.72
C VAL A 201 8.78 5.76 -12.46
N HIS A 202 9.76 5.55 -13.34
CA HIS A 202 10.45 6.62 -14.03
C HIS A 202 9.58 7.25 -15.11
N ASN A 203 9.53 8.58 -15.09
CA ASN A 203 8.98 9.40 -16.17
C ASN A 203 10.10 10.36 -16.56
N MET A 204 10.77 10.08 -17.68
CA MET A 204 11.96 10.83 -18.09
C MET A 204 11.58 11.93 -19.08
N PRO A 205 12.22 13.11 -19.01
CA PRO A 205 12.03 14.15 -20.01
C PRO A 205 12.39 13.64 -21.40
N PHE A 206 11.53 13.87 -22.39
CA PHE A 206 11.85 13.55 -23.77
C PHE A 206 12.84 14.58 -24.34
N ASP A 207 13.92 14.13 -24.97
CA ASP A 207 14.90 15.01 -25.60
C ASP A 207 14.43 15.42 -27.01
N LEU A 208 13.97 16.67 -27.13
CA LEU A 208 13.54 17.27 -28.39
C LEU A 208 14.65 18.02 -29.13
N ALA A 209 15.88 18.08 -28.60
CA ALA A 209 16.97 18.86 -29.21
C ALA A 209 17.30 18.39 -30.63
N LYS A 210 17.15 17.08 -30.90
CA LYS A 210 17.32 16.49 -32.23
C LYS A 210 16.31 16.99 -33.28
N LEU A 211 15.18 17.54 -32.83
CA LEU A 211 14.16 18.14 -33.67
C LEU A 211 14.28 19.68 -33.73
N GLY A 212 15.28 20.27 -33.07
CA GLY A 212 15.43 21.72 -32.97
C GLY A 212 14.38 22.39 -32.08
N MET A 213 13.77 21.66 -31.15
CA MET A 213 12.72 22.15 -30.25
C MET A 213 13.16 22.09 -28.78
N SER A 214 12.58 22.96 -27.94
CA SER A 214 12.71 22.89 -26.48
C SER A 214 11.57 22.08 -25.88
N ASN A 215 11.88 21.24 -24.88
CA ASN A 215 10.86 20.50 -24.11
C ASN A 215 10.51 21.28 -22.84
N THR A 216 9.85 22.42 -23.02
CA THR A 216 9.39 23.29 -21.93
C THR A 216 8.03 23.88 -22.26
N ASP A 217 7.11 23.86 -21.30
CA ASP A 217 5.82 24.52 -21.40
C ASP A 217 5.94 26.05 -21.28
N HIS A 218 4.80 26.75 -21.34
CA HIS A 218 4.74 28.21 -21.23
C HIS A 218 5.19 28.77 -19.85
N THR A 219 5.36 27.90 -18.85
CA THR A 219 5.85 28.25 -17.50
C THR A 219 7.33 27.91 -17.31
N GLY A 220 7.98 27.29 -18.31
CA GLY A 220 9.37 26.85 -18.25
C GLY A 220 9.57 25.46 -17.63
N ASN A 221 8.49 24.74 -17.33
CA ASN A 221 8.54 23.37 -16.79
C ASN A 221 8.61 22.35 -17.93
N ILE A 222 9.13 21.15 -17.66
CA ILE A 222 9.19 20.06 -18.64
C ILE A 222 7.76 19.63 -19.02
N ASP A 223 7.45 19.63 -20.32
CA ASP A 223 6.11 19.35 -20.84
C ASP A 223 5.93 17.86 -21.19
N ILE A 224 6.85 17.32 -21.99
CA ILE A 224 6.76 15.97 -22.53
C ILE A 224 7.67 15.02 -21.74
N LEU A 225 7.05 14.06 -21.08
CA LEU A 225 7.75 12.96 -20.42
C LEU A 225 7.30 11.63 -21.02
N TYR A 226 8.21 10.65 -21.05
CA TYR A 226 7.87 9.29 -21.43
C TYR A 226 8.01 8.35 -20.22
N PRO A 227 7.00 7.50 -19.96
CA PRO A 227 7.07 6.50 -18.92
C PRO A 227 8.04 5.39 -19.31
N ILE A 228 8.80 4.89 -18.34
CA ILE A 228 9.70 3.74 -18.49
C ILE A 228 9.21 2.65 -17.55
N ASP A 229 8.77 1.52 -18.12
CA ASP A 229 8.32 0.36 -17.35
C ASP A 229 9.51 -0.36 -16.68
N GLU A 230 10.60 -0.54 -17.43
CA GLU A 230 11.84 -1.18 -16.98
C GLU A 230 13.09 -0.50 -17.58
N PRO A 231 14.21 -0.41 -16.82
CA PRO A 231 14.36 -0.79 -15.41
C PRO A 231 13.76 0.27 -14.47
N HIS A 232 13.42 -0.13 -13.24
CA HIS A 232 13.03 0.79 -12.18
C HIS A 232 13.87 0.57 -10.92
N GLY A 233 14.23 1.67 -10.26
CA GLY A 233 14.89 1.60 -8.95
C GLY A 233 13.94 1.02 -7.90
N ILE A 234 14.41 0.11 -7.06
CA ILE A 234 13.62 -0.51 -5.99
C ILE A 234 14.12 0.01 -4.65
N ILE A 235 13.21 0.57 -3.86
CA ILE A 235 13.48 0.98 -2.49
C ILE A 235 12.58 0.18 -1.56
N GLN A 236 13.18 -0.48 -0.57
CA GLN A 236 12.44 -1.29 0.40
C GLN A 236 12.98 -1.03 1.81
N ALA A 237 12.08 -0.91 2.78
CA ALA A 237 12.44 -0.95 4.20
C ALA A 237 11.31 -1.48 5.06
N THR A 238 11.68 -2.04 6.21
CA THR A 238 10.78 -2.40 7.29
C THR A 238 10.99 -1.44 8.45
N ILE A 239 9.95 -0.70 8.81
CA ILE A 239 9.94 0.21 9.95
C ILE A 239 9.33 -0.55 11.13
N VAL A 240 10.05 -0.55 12.25
CA VAL A 240 9.62 -1.19 13.49
C VAL A 240 9.52 -0.16 14.62
N ARG A 241 8.70 -0.45 15.62
CA ARG A 241 8.63 0.39 16.83
C ARG A 241 9.95 0.37 17.60
N PRO A 242 10.30 1.45 18.31
CA PRO A 242 11.45 1.46 19.22
C PRO A 242 11.39 0.30 20.22
N GLY A 243 12.49 -0.44 20.36
CA GLY A 243 12.59 -1.59 21.28
C GLY A 243 12.05 -2.92 20.75
N ALA A 244 11.44 -2.96 19.56
CA ALA A 244 11.09 -4.21 18.88
C ALA A 244 12.34 -4.86 18.26
N LYS A 245 12.41 -6.19 18.29
CA LYS A 245 13.42 -6.97 17.54
C LYS A 245 12.82 -7.38 16.19
N LEU A 246 13.58 -7.17 15.11
CA LEU A 246 13.30 -7.73 13.78
C LEU A 246 13.55 -9.24 13.76
#